data_AF-A0A3C1BE42-F1
#
_entry.id   AF-A0A3C1BE42-F1
#
_cell.length_a   1.000
_cell.length_b   1.000
_cell.length_c   1.000
_cell.angle_alpha   90.00
_cell.angle_beta   90.00
_cell.angle_gamma   90.00
#
_symmetry.space_group_name_H-M   'P 1'
#
loop_
_entity.id
_entity.type
_entity.pdbx_description
1 polymer ?
#
loop_
_entity_poly.entity_id
_entity_poly.type
_entity_poly.pdbx_seq_one_letter_code
_entity_poly.pdbx_strand_id
1 'polypeptide(L)' 'MIKVFCEKLYIQLESEIEQIAVTKPTPLKRLTASLNCIQKSLIELKDYIIQNPLVDQGAEIEFFKKVKPAFSGQTINYPN' A
#
# COMPACT_ATOMS: atom_id res chain seq x y z
N MET A 1 9.09 -12.00 -8.47
CA MET A 1 9.64 -11.52 -7.19
C MET A 1 8.88 -10.30 -6.65
N ILE A 2 8.65 -9.23 -7.43
CA ILE A 2 7.90 -8.05 -6.97
C ILE A 2 6.46 -8.35 -6.50
N LYS A 3 5.74 -9.27 -7.16
CA LYS A 3 4.36 -9.64 -6.78
C LYS A 3 4.26 -10.15 -5.35
N VAL A 4 5.10 -11.10 -4.96
CA VAL A 4 5.13 -11.66 -3.60
C VAL A 4 5.52 -10.60 -2.57
N PHE A 5 6.41 -9.67 -2.92
CA PHE A 5 6.75 -8.53 -2.07
C PHE A 5 5.54 -7.60 -1.87
N CYS A 6 4.84 -7.25 -2.96
CA CYS A 6 3.66 -6.39 -2.92
C CYS A 6 2.51 -7.03 -2.13
N GLU A 7 2.25 -8.33 -2.31
CA GLU A 7 1.23 -9.07 -1.57
C GLU A 7 1.53 -9.07 -0.05
N LYS A 8 2.79 -9.34 0.33
CA LYS A 8 3.21 -9.28 1.75
C LYS A 8 3.08 -7.88 2.33
N LEU A 9 3.53 -6.86 1.59
CA LEU A 9 3.46 -5.47 2.01
C LEU A 9 2.02 -5.00 2.17
N TYR A 10 1.13 -5.45 1.28
CA TYR A 10 -0.29 -5.13 1.33
C TYR A 10 -1.00 -5.81 2.52
N ILE A 11 -0.74 -7.11 2.76
CA ILE A 11 -1.26 -7.82 3.94
C ILE A 11 -0.80 -7.14 5.24
N GLN A 12 0.46 -6.71 5.28
CA GLN A 12 1.00 -6.02 6.44
C GLN A 12 0.32 -4.66 6.65
N LEU A 13 0.13 -3.89 5.58
CA LEU A 13 -0.60 -2.63 5.62
C LEU A 13 -2.03 -2.81 6.15
N GLU A 14 -2.77 -3.81 5.66
CA GLU A 14 -4.13 -4.12 6.14
C GLU A 14 -4.13 -4.47 7.63
N SER A 15 -3.23 -5.34 8.07
CA SER A 15 -3.11 -5.70 9.48
C SER A 15 -2.77 -4.49 10.37
N GLU A 16 -1.92 -3.57 9.91
CA GLU A 16 -1.57 -2.37 10.66
C GLU A 16 -2.75 -1.39 10.73
N ILE A 17 -3.50 -1.23 9.65
CA ILE A 17 -4.72 -0.39 9.63
C ILE A 17 -5.79 -0.96 10.56
N GLU A 18 -6.00 -2.27 10.57
CA GLU A 18 -6.93 -2.94 11.50
C GLU A 18 -6.52 -2.70 12.95
N GLN A 19 -5.23 -2.86 13.27
CA GLN A 19 -4.72 -2.58 14.61
C GLN A 19 -4.90 -1.10 14.99
N ILE A 20 -4.69 -0.16 14.06
CA ILE A 20 -4.93 1.27 14.30
C ILE A 20 -6.41 1.53 14.64
N ALA A 21 -7.33 0.88 13.93
CA ALA A 21 -8.77 1.01 14.16
C ALA A 21 -9.19 0.57 15.57
N VAL A 22 -8.54 -0.48 16.11
CA VAL A 22 -8.83 -1.00 17.45
C VAL A 22 -8.10 -0.22 18.55
N THR A 23 -6.86 0.22 18.29
CA THR A 23 -5.97 0.79 19.33
C THR A 23 -6.08 2.30 19.50
N LYS A 24 -6.48 3.05 18.47
CA LYS A 24 -6.55 4.51 18.56
C LYS A 24 -7.93 4.96 19.07
N PRO A 25 -7.98 5.85 20.08
CA PRO A 25 -9.23 6.17 20.78
C PRO A 25 -10.12 7.17 20.02
N THR A 26 -9.55 8.00 19.13
CA THR A 26 -10.32 9.04 18.43
C THR A 26 -10.24 8.88 16.91
N PRO A 27 -11.30 9.25 16.17
CA PRO A 27 -11.32 9.18 14.71
C PRO A 27 -10.16 9.92 14.04
N LEU A 28 -9.81 11.11 14.54
CA LEU A 28 -8.70 11.89 14.01
C LEU A 28 -7.35 11.16 14.19
N LYS A 29 -7.11 10.55 15.37
CA LYS A 29 -5.89 9.78 15.62
C LYS A 29 -5.83 8.51 14.78
N ARG A 30 -6.97 7.87 14.51
CA ARG A 30 -7.06 6.74 13.56
C ARG A 30 -6.67 7.19 12.16
N LEU A 31 -7.31 8.24 11.65
CA LEU A 31 -7.04 8.79 10.33
C LEU A 31 -5.56 9.15 10.14
N THR A 32 -4.99 9.94 11.04
CA THR A 32 -3.57 10.34 10.95
C THR A 32 -2.64 9.14 11.00
N ALA A 33 -2.91 8.16 11.88
CA ALA A 33 -2.08 6.96 11.96
C ALA A 33 -2.19 6.08 10.71
N SER A 34 -3.40 5.89 10.17
CA SER A 34 -3.64 5.14 8.94
C SER A 34 -2.95 5.79 7.74
N LEU A 35 -3.05 7.11 7.59
CA LEU A 35 -2.35 7.83 6.51
C LEU A 35 -0.83 7.69 6.61
N ASN A 36 -0.27 7.79 7.81
CA ASN A 36 1.16 7.58 8.03
C ASN A 36 1.60 6.14 7.69
N CYS A 37 0.77 5.15 8.03
CA CYS A 37 1.00 3.75 7.70
C CYS A 37 1.01 3.53 6.17
N ILE A 38 -0.02 4.02 5.47
CA ILE A 38 -0.10 3.98 4.01
C ILE A 38 1.12 4.65 3.37
N GLN A 39 1.49 5.84 3.85
CA GLN A 39 2.64 6.58 3.31
C GLN A 39 3.95 5.81 3.47
N LYS A 40 4.17 5.14 4.62
CA LYS A 40 5.35 4.30 4.84
C LYS A 40 5.39 3.12 3.87
N SER A 41 4.28 2.38 3.72
CA SER A 41 4.22 1.26 2.78
C SER A 41 4.47 1.70 1.34
N LEU A 42 3.99 2.88 0.94
CA LEU A 42 4.28 3.43 -0.39
C LEU A 42 5.77 3.78 -0.58
N ILE A 43 6.42 4.30 0.47
CA ILE A 43 7.87 4.58 0.44
C ILE A 43 8.65 3.27 0.32
N GLU A 44 8.32 2.25 1.12
CA GLU A 44 8.95 0.92 1.04
C GLU A 44 8.78 0.28 -0.34
N LEU A 45 7.59 0.40 -0.93
CA LEU A 45 7.33 -0.07 -2.29
C LEU A 45 8.21 0.65 -3.32
N LYS A 46 8.30 1.98 -3.22
CA LYS A 46 9.16 2.78 -4.10
C LYS A 46 10.63 2.38 -3.95
N ASP A 47 11.11 2.23 -2.73
CA ASP A 47 12.50 1.91 -2.45
C ASP A 47 12.85 0.49 -2.95
N TYR A 48 11.92 -0.47 -2.82
CA TYR A 48 12.07 -1.80 -3.38
C TYR A 48 12.22 -1.78 -4.91
N ILE A 49 11.42 -0.96 -5.61
CA ILE A 49 11.47 -0.83 -7.08
C ILE A 49 12.77 -0.14 -7.53
N ILE A 50 13.26 0.85 -6.78
CA ILE A 50 14.54 1.51 -7.07
C ILE A 50 15.69 0.49 -6.92
N GLN A 51 15.66 -0.31 -5.86
CA GLN A 51 16.70 -1.33 -5.60
C GLN A 51 16.60 -2.55 -6.51
N ASN A 52 15.41 -2.83 -7.04
CA ASN A 52 15.13 -3.93 -7.96
C ASN A 52 14.50 -3.36 -9.23
N PRO A 53 15.29 -2.71 -10.11
CA PRO A 53 14.78 -2.11 -11.33
C PRO A 53 13.95 -3.13 -12.11
N LEU A 54 12.78 -2.71 -12.57
CA LEU A 54 11.91 -3.53 -13.40
C LEU A 54 12.56 -3.64 -14.79
N VAL A 55 13.43 -4.63 -14.96
CA VAL A 55 14.23 -4.82 -16.18
C VAL A 55 13.37 -5.32 -17.36
N ASP A 56 12.19 -5.85 -17.06
CA ASP A 56 11.32 -6.52 -18.03
C ASP A 56 9.98 -5.79 -18.20
N GLN A 57 9.60 -5.53 -19.45
CA GLN A 57 8.40 -4.79 -19.83
C GLN A 57 7.11 -5.46 -19.30
N GLY A 58 7.13 -6.78 -19.11
CA GLY A 58 6.05 -7.53 -18.48
C GLY A 58 5.88 -7.23 -16.99
N ALA A 59 6.98 -7.04 -16.26
CA ALA A 59 6.96 -6.69 -14.84
C ALA A 59 6.48 -5.24 -14.62
N GLU A 60 6.80 -4.34 -15.55
CA GLU A 60 6.26 -2.98 -15.60
C GLU A 60 4.74 -2.98 -15.82
N ILE A 61 4.25 -3.73 -16.81
CA ILE A 61 2.81 -3.83 -17.10
C ILE A 61 2.04 -4.41 -15.92
N GLU A 62 2.58 -5.43 -15.24
CA GLU A 62 1.94 -6.01 -14.06
C GLU A 62 1.89 -5.03 -12.88
N PHE A 63 2.98 -4.30 -12.64
CA PHE A 63 3.01 -3.25 -11.62
C PHE A 63 2.01 -2.13 -11.91
N PHE A 64 2.01 -1.59 -13.12
CA PHE A 64 1.14 -0.47 -13.49
C PHE A 64 -0.33 -0.85 -13.64
N LYS A 65 -0.66 -2.08 -14.09
CA LYS A 65 -2.05 -2.49 -14.31
C LYS A 65 -2.71 -3.19 -13.13
N LYS A 66 -1.94 -3.81 -12.21
CA LYS A 66 -2.52 -4.59 -11.09
C LYS A 66 -2.11 -4.07 -9.72
N VAL A 67 -0.82 -3.80 -9.52
CA VAL A 67 -0.30 -3.43 -8.20
C VAL A 67 -0.66 -1.98 -7.87
N LYS A 68 -0.25 -1.03 -8.71
CA LYS A 68 -0.50 0.41 -8.50
C LYS A 68 -2.00 0.73 -8.28
N PRO A 69 -2.94 0.19 -9.07
CA PRO A 69 -4.38 0.41 -8.85
C PRO A 69 -4.91 -0.19 -7.54
N ALA A 70 -4.33 -1.26 -7.01
CA ALA A 70 -4.74 -1.81 -5.72
C ALA A 70 -4.40 -0.86 -4.56
N PHE A 71 -3.23 -0.21 -4.62
CA PHE A 71 -2.82 0.80 -3.65
C PHE A 71 -3.57 2.13 -3.82
N SER A 72 -3.90 2.53 -5.06
CA SER A 72 -4.61 3.78 -5.33
C SER A 72 -6.15 3.64 -5.36
N GLY A 73 -6.68 2.42 -5.43
CA GLY A 73 -8.13 2.15 -5.49
C GLY A 73 -8.83 2.30 -4.14
N GLN A 74 -8.08 2.29 -3.03
CA GLN A 74 -8.64 2.53 -1.70
C GLN A 74 -9.06 3.99 -1.44
N THR A 75 -8.77 4.93 -2.36
CA THR A 75 -9.24 6.32 -2.26
C THR A 75 -10.49 6.64 -3.10
N ILE A 76 -11.05 5.68 -3.83
CA ILE A 76 -12.25 5.90 -4.66
C ILE A 76 -13.32 4.85 -4.33
N ASN A 77 -13.91 4.97 -3.15
CA ASN A 77 -15.28 4.52 -2.92
C ASN A 77 -15.93 5.32 -1.78
N TYR A 78 -16.11 6.63 -2.00
CA TYR A 78 -17.14 7.40 -1.31
C TYR A 78 -18.37 7.36 -2.23
N PRO A 79 -19.43 6.61 -1.89
CA PRO A 79 -20.72 6.80 -2.54
C PRO A 79 -21.28 8.17 -2.15
N ASN A 80 -21.82 8.88 -3.14
CA ASN A 80 -22.55 10.14 -2.99
C ASN A 80 -23.72 9.99 -2.01
#